data_AF-A0A3B0B6A3-F1
#
_entry.id   AF-A0A3B0B6A3-F1
#
_cell.length_a   1.000
_cell.length_b   1.000
_cell.length_c   1.000
_cell.angle_alpha   90.00
_cell.angle_beta   90.00
_cell.angle_gamma   90.00
#
_symmetry.space_group_name_H-M   'P 1'
#
loop_
_entity.id
_entity.type
_entity.pdbx_description
1 polymer ?
#
loop_
_entity_poly.entity_id
_entity_poly.type
_entity_poly.pdbx_seq_one_letter_code
_entity_poly.pdbx_strand_id
1 'polypeptide(L)'
;MAYRNGEVPLHKLIHVQNNIWLPAGTLARWNWAVQQGVKKYGVRLRITGQNSTGKYTWNGYRPLSAQKLYRNAFGQLAAVPGWSSHGGWYHNQEVFAIDVDNWAEMGWARFAALMRLAGLRVDFVSPREQWHVGDFNNPWVIPAFASSGSGSHLNPKPAPKPAPKPDESEEDDMEPSYVYNRAPYDRVYVIHPITGKKRPLSKAEWEAAKLNGAKAWDATKAQVDEIKNA
;
A
#
# COMPACT_ATOMS: atom_id res chain seq x y z
N MET A 1 5.34 -28.93 -8.95
CA MET A 1 5.78 -27.56 -8.59
C MET A 1 6.23 -26.88 -9.87
N ALA A 2 5.61 -25.76 -10.27
CA ALA A 2 5.93 -25.13 -11.56
C ALA A 2 7.15 -24.19 -11.48
N TYR A 3 7.39 -23.54 -10.32
CA TYR A 3 8.45 -22.54 -10.13
C TYR A 3 9.02 -22.61 -8.70
N ARG A 4 10.29 -22.21 -8.54
CA ARG A 4 10.89 -22.03 -7.20
C ARG A 4 10.43 -20.71 -6.57
N ASN A 5 10.61 -20.59 -5.26
CA ASN A 5 10.28 -19.38 -4.51
C ASN A 5 11.03 -18.16 -5.05
N GLY A 6 10.28 -17.13 -5.47
CA GLY A 6 10.80 -15.89 -6.04
C GLY A 6 11.23 -16.01 -7.51
N GLU A 7 10.89 -17.11 -8.19
CA GLU A 7 11.25 -17.39 -9.59
C GLU A 7 10.02 -17.56 -10.52
N VAL A 8 8.83 -17.15 -10.08
CA VAL A 8 7.64 -17.10 -10.94
C VAL A 8 7.83 -16.01 -12.01
N PRO A 9 7.69 -16.31 -13.31
CA PRO A 9 7.80 -15.32 -14.37
C PRO A 9 6.68 -14.27 -14.27
N LEU A 10 7.03 -12.98 -14.34
CA LEU A 10 6.04 -11.89 -14.21
C LEU A 10 4.91 -11.96 -15.25
N HIS A 11 5.18 -12.47 -16.46
CA HIS A 11 4.16 -12.62 -17.51
C HIS A 11 3.07 -13.67 -17.17
N LYS A 12 3.27 -14.50 -16.14
CA LYS A 12 2.25 -15.42 -15.60
C LYS A 12 1.34 -14.73 -14.57
N LEU A 13 1.70 -13.54 -14.12
CA LEU A 13 1.02 -12.78 -13.09
C LEU A 13 0.27 -11.62 -13.73
N ILE A 14 -0.77 -11.16 -13.02
CA ILE A 14 -1.50 -9.96 -13.37
C ILE A 14 -0.86 -8.79 -12.62
N HIS A 15 -0.46 -7.76 -13.37
CA HIS A 15 -0.07 -6.48 -12.81
C HIS A 15 -1.32 -5.76 -12.28
N VAL A 16 -1.35 -5.43 -11.00
CA VAL A 16 -2.48 -4.74 -10.38
C VAL A 16 -2.23 -3.23 -10.37
N GLN A 17 -1.10 -2.83 -9.78
CA GLN A 17 -0.61 -1.45 -9.71
C GLN A 17 0.83 -1.46 -9.17
N ASN A 18 1.64 -0.45 -9.49
CA ASN A 18 3.00 -0.30 -8.93
C ASN A 18 3.83 -1.60 -9.01
N ASN A 19 4.35 -2.11 -7.89
CA ASN A 19 5.02 -3.41 -7.81
C ASN A 19 4.12 -4.48 -7.13
N ILE A 20 2.82 -4.43 -7.43
CA ILE A 20 1.83 -5.41 -6.96
C ILE A 20 1.47 -6.33 -8.12
N TRP A 21 1.81 -7.60 -7.95
CA TRP A 21 1.60 -8.66 -8.95
C TRP A 21 0.92 -9.84 -8.30
N LEU A 22 -0.15 -10.37 -8.90
CA LEU A 22 -0.91 -11.48 -8.32
C LEU A 22 -1.26 -12.53 -9.39
N PRO A 23 -1.28 -13.82 -9.03
CA PRO A 23 -1.94 -14.84 -9.83
C PRO A 23 -3.44 -14.53 -10.00
N ALA A 24 -4.03 -15.00 -11.10
CA ALA A 24 -5.43 -14.70 -11.44
C ALA A 24 -6.43 -15.15 -10.36
N GLY A 25 -6.25 -16.34 -9.80
CA GLY A 25 -7.10 -16.86 -8.73
C GLY A 25 -6.95 -16.08 -7.43
N THR A 26 -5.72 -15.74 -7.05
CA THR A 26 -5.45 -14.90 -5.87
C THR A 26 -6.05 -13.51 -6.01
N LEU A 27 -5.88 -12.87 -7.18
CA LEU A 27 -6.49 -11.56 -7.46
C LEU A 27 -8.02 -11.63 -7.38
N ALA A 28 -8.64 -12.69 -7.90
CA ALA A 28 -10.08 -12.86 -7.84
C ALA A 28 -10.60 -13.01 -6.39
N ARG A 29 -9.91 -13.79 -5.55
CA ARG A 29 -10.23 -13.91 -4.11
C ARG A 29 -10.06 -12.58 -3.38
N TRP A 30 -8.97 -11.86 -3.66
CA TRP A 30 -8.71 -10.54 -3.10
C TRP A 30 -9.81 -9.53 -3.48
N ASN A 31 -10.15 -9.44 -4.77
CA ASN A 31 -11.20 -8.54 -5.24
C ASN A 31 -12.56 -8.85 -4.61
N TRP A 32 -12.90 -10.14 -4.49
CA TRP A 32 -14.10 -10.56 -3.78
C TRP A 32 -14.07 -10.11 -2.31
N ALA A 33 -12.94 -10.30 -1.61
CA ALA A 33 -12.78 -9.87 -0.23
C ALA A 33 -12.96 -8.36 -0.08
N VAL A 34 -12.34 -7.56 -0.96
CA VAL A 34 -12.50 -6.09 -0.99
C VAL A 34 -13.97 -5.70 -1.21
N GLN A 35 -14.67 -6.32 -2.15
CA GLN A 35 -16.09 -6.06 -2.40
C GLN A 35 -16.95 -6.36 -1.17
N GLN A 36 -16.71 -7.50 -0.51
CA GLN A 36 -17.43 -7.86 0.71
C GLN A 36 -17.07 -6.96 1.90
N GLY A 37 -15.80 -6.51 1.99
CA GLY A 37 -15.34 -5.53 2.97
C GLY A 37 -16.17 -4.25 2.90
N VAL A 38 -16.30 -3.69 1.69
CA VAL A 38 -17.10 -2.49 1.45
C VAL A 38 -18.58 -2.77 1.73
N LYS A 39 -19.12 -3.85 1.18
CA LYS A 39 -20.55 -4.17 1.31
C LYS A 39 -21.00 -4.41 2.75
N LYS A 40 -20.19 -5.10 3.56
CA LYS A 40 -20.58 -5.52 4.91
C LYS A 40 -20.12 -4.58 6.01
N TYR A 41 -19.01 -3.89 5.79
CA TYR A 41 -18.33 -3.13 6.84
C TYR A 41 -18.02 -1.68 6.45
N GLY A 42 -18.32 -1.26 5.22
CA GLY A 42 -17.96 0.07 4.73
C GLY A 42 -16.47 0.29 4.51
N VAL A 43 -15.63 -0.75 4.68
CA VAL A 43 -14.17 -0.64 4.61
C VAL A 43 -13.67 -1.18 3.28
N ARG A 44 -12.93 -0.35 2.54
CA ARG A 44 -12.19 -0.78 1.34
C ARG A 44 -10.78 -1.19 1.75
N LEU A 45 -10.51 -2.49 1.77
CA LEU A 45 -9.17 -3.01 2.05
C LEU A 45 -8.15 -2.62 0.96
N ARG A 46 -6.91 -2.34 1.38
CA ARG A 46 -5.80 -1.91 0.52
C ARG A 46 -4.62 -2.84 0.71
N ILE A 47 -4.02 -3.28 -0.40
CA ILE A 47 -2.72 -3.94 -0.36
C ILE A 47 -1.69 -2.88 0.01
N THR A 48 -0.82 -3.18 0.98
CA THR A 48 0.25 -2.27 1.40
C THR A 48 1.07 -1.84 0.19
N GLY A 49 0.99 -0.54 -0.11
CA GLY A 49 1.64 0.07 -1.25
C GLY A 49 3.06 0.53 -0.94
N GLN A 50 3.58 1.37 -1.83
CA GLN A 50 4.86 2.04 -1.68
C GLN A 50 4.88 2.85 -0.38
N ASN A 51 5.81 2.53 0.53
CA ASN A 51 6.04 3.38 1.70
C ASN A 51 6.63 4.74 1.24
N SER A 52 6.54 5.76 2.10
CA SER A 52 7.02 7.13 1.82
C SER A 52 8.48 7.22 1.39
N THR A 53 9.29 6.19 1.70
CA THR A 53 10.70 6.11 1.29
C THR A 53 10.92 5.58 -0.12
N GLY A 54 9.88 5.05 -0.77
CA GLY A 54 9.96 4.47 -2.13
C GLY A 54 10.75 3.16 -2.24
N LYS A 55 11.42 2.71 -1.17
CA LYS A 55 12.44 1.64 -1.21
C LYS A 55 11.91 0.22 -1.13
N TYR A 56 10.65 0.01 -0.74
CA TYR A 56 10.06 -1.32 -0.52
C TYR A 56 8.63 -1.35 -1.04
N THR A 57 8.47 -1.74 -2.30
CA THR A 57 7.23 -1.58 -3.06
C THR A 57 6.57 -2.89 -3.48
N TRP A 58 7.25 -4.02 -3.26
CA TRP A 58 6.81 -5.32 -3.75
C TRP A 58 5.84 -5.98 -2.78
N ASN A 59 4.62 -6.16 -3.25
CA ASN A 59 3.55 -6.85 -2.53
C ASN A 59 2.78 -7.79 -3.48
N GLY A 60 2.01 -8.72 -2.94
CA GLY A 60 1.60 -9.88 -3.72
C GLY A 60 2.80 -10.79 -3.96
N TYR A 61 3.11 -11.04 -5.23
CA TYR A 61 4.33 -11.72 -5.63
C TYR A 61 5.57 -10.82 -5.43
N ARG A 62 6.63 -11.38 -4.83
CA ARG A 62 7.93 -10.74 -4.65
C ARG A 62 9.04 -11.61 -5.27
N PRO A 63 9.70 -11.14 -6.35
CA PRO A 63 10.84 -11.84 -6.94
C PRO A 63 12.00 -12.02 -5.94
N LEU A 64 12.85 -13.02 -6.18
CA LEU A 64 13.99 -13.32 -5.33
C LEU A 64 14.93 -12.11 -5.16
N SER A 65 15.16 -11.34 -6.23
CA SER A 65 15.95 -10.11 -6.20
C SER A 65 15.35 -9.06 -5.26
N ALA A 66 14.04 -8.86 -5.29
CA ALA A 66 13.33 -7.96 -4.38
C ALA A 66 13.40 -8.47 -2.92
N GLN A 67 13.27 -9.78 -2.68
CA GLN A 67 13.39 -10.34 -1.33
C GLN A 67 14.80 -10.13 -0.75
N LYS A 68 15.86 -10.19 -1.58
CA LYS A 68 17.23 -9.85 -1.14
C LYS A 68 17.32 -8.40 -0.65
N LEU A 69 16.67 -7.45 -1.35
CA LEU A 69 16.62 -6.05 -0.93
C LEU A 69 15.87 -5.87 0.40
N TYR A 70 14.73 -6.57 0.57
CA TYR A 70 13.97 -6.56 1.83
C TYR A 70 14.79 -7.15 2.99
N ARG A 71 15.46 -8.29 2.77
CA ARG A 71 16.31 -8.91 3.80
C ARG A 71 17.46 -8.01 4.22
N ASN A 72 18.09 -7.33 3.27
CA ASN A 72 19.16 -6.37 3.57
C ASN A 72 18.65 -5.18 4.39
N ALA A 73 17.42 -4.74 4.15
CA ALA A 73 16.84 -3.58 4.80
C ALA A 73 16.30 -3.85 6.20
N PHE A 74 15.55 -4.95 6.36
CA PHE A 74 14.78 -5.25 7.56
C PHE A 74 15.44 -6.34 8.41
N GLY A 75 16.55 -6.92 7.96
CA GLY A 75 17.29 -7.94 8.69
C GLY A 75 16.40 -9.13 9.05
N GLN A 76 16.34 -9.45 10.35
CA GLN A 76 15.57 -10.60 10.84
C GLN A 76 14.05 -10.46 10.66
N LEU A 77 13.53 -9.25 10.46
CA LEU A 77 12.11 -8.99 10.25
C LEU A 77 11.63 -9.33 8.82
N ALA A 78 12.56 -9.62 7.89
CA ALA A 78 12.21 -10.11 6.56
C ALA A 78 12.64 -11.55 6.40
N ALA A 79 11.80 -12.37 5.75
CA ALA A 79 12.11 -13.75 5.45
C ALA A 79 13.45 -13.92 4.71
N VAL A 80 14.11 -15.06 4.90
CA VAL A 80 15.29 -15.43 4.13
C VAL A 80 14.92 -15.54 2.63
N PRO A 81 15.73 -15.01 1.69
CA PRO A 81 15.49 -15.18 0.26
C PRO A 81 15.28 -16.66 -0.11
N GLY A 82 14.21 -16.93 -0.86
CA GLY A 82 13.78 -18.30 -1.20
C GLY A 82 12.78 -18.92 -0.22
N TRP A 83 12.45 -18.24 0.88
CA TRP A 83 11.53 -18.75 1.91
C TRP A 83 10.36 -17.82 2.23
N SER A 84 10.23 -16.69 1.52
CA SER A 84 9.12 -15.76 1.73
C SER A 84 7.84 -16.30 1.11
N SER A 85 6.72 -16.25 1.84
CA SER A 85 5.37 -16.53 1.30
C SER A 85 4.96 -15.61 0.15
N HIS A 86 5.58 -14.43 -0.01
CA HIS A 86 5.42 -13.60 -1.21
C HIS A 86 6.11 -14.19 -2.45
N GLY A 87 7.05 -15.12 -2.28
CA GLY A 87 7.79 -15.73 -3.39
C GLY A 87 7.00 -16.79 -4.17
N GLY A 88 5.75 -17.09 -3.81
CA GLY A 88 4.95 -18.11 -4.48
C GLY A 88 5.09 -19.52 -3.87
N TRP A 89 5.84 -19.70 -2.78
CA TRP A 89 6.02 -21.01 -2.15
C TRP A 89 6.21 -20.90 -0.64
N TYR A 90 5.50 -21.70 0.15
CA TYR A 90 5.57 -21.71 1.61
C TYR A 90 5.29 -23.12 2.14
N HIS A 91 6.20 -23.68 2.96
CA HIS A 91 6.06 -25.03 3.56
C HIS A 91 5.59 -26.13 2.59
N ASN A 92 6.30 -26.30 1.47
CA ASN A 92 6.00 -27.31 0.45
C ASN A 92 4.63 -27.14 -0.24
N GLN A 93 4.08 -25.93 -0.20
CA GLN A 93 2.83 -25.58 -0.87
C GLN A 93 2.99 -24.28 -1.66
N GLU A 94 2.30 -24.18 -2.79
CA GLU A 94 2.22 -22.94 -3.54
C GLU A 94 1.36 -21.95 -2.75
N VAL A 95 1.95 -20.81 -2.40
CA VAL A 95 1.30 -19.78 -1.59
C VAL A 95 1.70 -18.42 -2.12
N PHE A 96 0.71 -17.56 -2.33
CA PHE A 96 0.93 -16.15 -2.64
C PHE A 96 0.38 -15.30 -1.52
N ALA A 97 1.25 -14.47 -0.95
CA ALA A 97 0.89 -13.61 0.17
C ALA A 97 0.55 -12.18 -0.26
N ILE A 98 -0.28 -11.51 0.53
CA ILE A 98 -0.68 -10.11 0.40
C ILE A 98 -0.53 -9.50 1.79
N ASP A 99 0.22 -8.39 1.90
CA ASP A 99 0.16 -7.56 3.12
C ASP A 99 -0.92 -6.51 2.95
N VAL A 100 -1.80 -6.37 3.95
CA VAL A 100 -2.93 -5.46 3.95
C VAL A 100 -2.65 -4.28 4.88
N ASP A 101 -2.76 -3.06 4.37
CA ASP A 101 -2.43 -1.81 5.09
C ASP A 101 -3.45 -1.53 6.20
N ASN A 102 -4.73 -1.52 5.83
CA ASN A 102 -5.80 -1.02 6.68
C ASN A 102 -6.70 -2.11 7.29
N TRP A 103 -6.13 -3.28 7.56
CA TRP A 103 -6.89 -4.38 8.18
C TRP A 103 -7.51 -3.98 9.53
N ALA A 104 -6.86 -3.06 10.26
CA ALA A 104 -7.27 -2.60 11.59
C ALA A 104 -8.60 -1.85 11.57
N GLU A 105 -8.95 -1.16 10.47
CA GLU A 105 -10.24 -0.46 10.30
C GLU A 105 -11.44 -1.43 10.43
N MET A 106 -11.25 -2.72 10.13
CA MET A 106 -12.28 -3.74 10.32
C MET A 106 -12.30 -4.36 11.74
N GLY A 107 -11.19 -4.25 12.48
CA GLY A 107 -10.92 -5.07 13.65
C GLY A 107 -10.58 -6.53 13.29
N TRP A 108 -9.66 -7.14 14.06
CA TRP A 108 -9.07 -8.44 13.74
C TRP A 108 -10.10 -9.54 13.44
N ALA A 109 -11.11 -9.70 14.29
CA ALA A 109 -12.09 -10.79 14.17
C ALA A 109 -12.87 -10.73 12.85
N ARG A 110 -13.28 -9.52 12.42
CA ARG A 110 -14.02 -9.33 11.16
C ARG A 110 -13.10 -9.52 9.95
N PHE A 111 -11.87 -9.00 10.03
CA PHE A 111 -10.87 -9.18 8.98
C PHE A 111 -10.54 -10.67 8.75
N ALA A 112 -10.20 -11.39 9.81
CA ALA A 112 -9.88 -12.82 9.73
C ALA A 112 -11.06 -13.66 9.21
N ALA A 113 -12.28 -13.36 9.67
CA ALA A 113 -13.49 -14.03 9.19
C ALA A 113 -13.73 -13.78 7.68
N LEU A 114 -13.54 -12.54 7.22
CA LEU A 114 -13.68 -12.17 5.81
C LEU A 114 -12.63 -12.86 4.94
N MET A 115 -11.36 -12.86 5.34
CA MET A 115 -10.29 -13.56 4.61
C MET A 115 -10.60 -15.05 4.48
N ARG A 116 -11.04 -15.69 5.56
CA ARG A 116 -11.45 -17.11 5.54
C ARG A 116 -12.60 -17.38 4.57
N LEU A 117 -13.61 -16.50 4.51
CA LEU A 117 -14.72 -16.62 3.54
C LEU A 117 -14.24 -16.47 2.09
N ALA A 118 -13.20 -15.67 1.85
CA ALA A 118 -12.56 -15.54 0.54
C ALA A 118 -11.66 -16.74 0.18
N GLY A 119 -11.53 -17.72 1.08
CA GLY A 119 -10.59 -18.84 0.94
C GLY A 119 -9.14 -18.48 1.29
N LEU A 120 -8.90 -17.30 1.84
CA LEU A 120 -7.57 -16.83 2.25
C LEU A 120 -7.30 -17.15 3.72
N ARG A 121 -6.03 -17.25 4.09
CA ARG A 121 -5.58 -17.49 5.47
C ARG A 121 -4.87 -16.26 6.02
N VAL A 122 -4.98 -16.06 7.32
CA VAL A 122 -4.21 -15.08 8.10
C VAL A 122 -3.53 -15.83 9.25
N ASP A 123 -2.58 -15.18 9.92
CA ASP A 123 -1.95 -15.73 11.13
C ASP A 123 -1.27 -17.10 10.89
N PHE A 124 -0.57 -17.23 9.76
CA PHE A 124 0.12 -18.46 9.37
C PHE A 124 1.65 -18.33 9.40
N VAL A 125 2.18 -17.18 9.83
CA VAL A 125 3.62 -16.90 9.95
C VAL A 125 3.98 -16.63 11.42
N SER A 126 5.26 -16.78 11.77
CA SER A 126 5.81 -16.53 13.11
C SER A 126 7.00 -15.56 13.02
N PRO A 127 7.02 -14.46 13.81
CA PRO A 127 5.95 -14.01 14.70
C PRO A 127 4.66 -13.67 13.94
N ARG A 128 3.56 -13.56 14.67
CA ARG A 128 2.26 -13.26 14.07
C ARG A 128 2.27 -11.89 13.39
N GLU A 129 1.89 -11.87 12.12
CA GLU A 129 1.71 -10.66 11.32
C GLU A 129 0.23 -10.50 10.95
N GLN A 130 -0.47 -9.58 11.62
CA GLN A 130 -1.92 -9.40 11.43
C GLN A 130 -2.30 -8.83 10.05
N TRP A 131 -1.37 -8.17 9.37
CA TRP A 131 -1.57 -7.69 8.01
C TRP A 131 -1.35 -8.79 6.95
N HIS A 132 -0.74 -9.91 7.31
CA HIS A 132 -0.22 -10.89 6.35
C HIS A 132 -1.27 -11.94 6.00
N VAL A 133 -1.71 -11.92 4.73
CA VAL A 133 -2.74 -12.81 4.17
C VAL A 133 -2.09 -13.76 3.16
N GLY A 134 -2.47 -15.04 3.15
CA GLY A 134 -1.93 -16.05 2.25
C GLY A 134 -3.02 -16.79 1.49
N ASP A 135 -2.85 -16.96 0.18
CA ASP A 135 -3.67 -17.83 -0.64
C ASP A 135 -3.05 -19.23 -0.70
N PHE A 136 -3.63 -20.18 0.04
CA PHE A 136 -3.23 -21.58 0.07
C PHE A 136 -4.05 -22.46 -0.89
N ASN A 137 -4.87 -21.87 -1.76
CA ASN A 137 -5.58 -22.62 -2.80
C ASN A 137 -4.71 -22.79 -4.03
N ASN A 138 -5.26 -23.34 -5.12
CA ASN A 138 -4.66 -23.19 -6.43
C ASN A 138 -4.73 -21.69 -6.84
N PRO A 139 -3.59 -20.98 -6.92
CA PRO A 139 -3.58 -19.53 -7.14
C PRO A 139 -3.87 -19.18 -8.60
N TRP A 140 -3.79 -20.15 -9.50
CA TRP A 140 -4.04 -19.99 -10.94
C TRP A 140 -5.52 -20.17 -11.30
N VAL A 141 -6.31 -20.78 -10.43
CA VAL A 141 -7.73 -21.07 -10.67
C VAL A 141 -8.61 -20.01 -10.03
N ILE A 142 -9.41 -19.34 -10.86
CA ILE A 142 -10.42 -18.37 -10.43
C ILE A 142 -11.59 -19.15 -9.81
N PRO A 143 -11.96 -18.87 -8.54
CA PRO A 143 -13.09 -19.55 -7.93
C PRO A 143 -14.43 -19.06 -8.52
N ALA A 144 -15.41 -19.96 -8.61
CA ALA A 144 -16.73 -19.67 -9.19
C ALA A 144 -17.45 -18.50 -8.47
N PHE A 145 -17.31 -18.41 -7.14
CA PHE A 145 -17.90 -17.32 -6.35
C PHE A 145 -17.31 -15.95 -6.70
N ALA A 146 -16.07 -15.88 -7.19
CA ALA A 146 -15.44 -14.64 -7.62
C ALA A 146 -15.69 -14.34 -9.10
N SER A 147 -16.06 -15.36 -9.90
CA SER A 147 -16.37 -15.21 -11.32
C SER A 147 -17.71 -14.49 -11.56
N SER A 148 -18.68 -14.70 -10.65
CA SER A 148 -20.07 -14.23 -10.81
C SER A 148 -20.26 -12.73 -10.60
N GLY A 149 -19.24 -12.00 -10.13
CA GLY A 149 -19.31 -10.56 -9.82
C GLY A 149 -18.23 -9.71 -10.48
N SER A 150 -17.40 -10.29 -11.35
CA SER A 150 -16.21 -9.65 -11.93
C SER A 150 -16.41 -9.26 -13.41
N GLY A 151 -17.61 -8.80 -13.77
CA GLY A 151 -17.92 -8.27 -15.11
C GLY A 151 -17.34 -6.88 -15.41
N SER A 152 -16.46 -6.34 -14.55
CA SER A 152 -15.84 -5.05 -14.78
C SER A 152 -14.41 -5.09 -14.25
N HIS A 153 -13.47 -4.85 -15.16
CA HIS A 153 -12.15 -4.36 -14.80
C HIS A 153 -12.32 -3.23 -13.79
N LEU A 154 -12.06 -3.51 -12.51
CA LEU A 154 -11.92 -2.50 -11.47
C LEU A 154 -10.63 -1.70 -11.73
N ASN A 155 -10.61 -0.95 -12.83
CA ASN A 155 -10.16 0.43 -12.79
C ASN A 155 -11.43 1.26 -12.50
N PRO A 156 -11.87 1.39 -11.24
CA PRO A 156 -12.85 2.41 -10.94
C PRO A 156 -12.16 3.75 -11.25
N LYS A 157 -12.61 4.43 -12.31
CA LYS A 157 -12.58 5.89 -12.32
C LYS A 157 -13.14 6.31 -10.94
N PRO A 158 -12.46 7.18 -10.18
CA PRO A 158 -12.94 7.57 -8.87
C PRO A 158 -14.39 7.98 -9.00
N ALA A 159 -15.28 7.35 -8.22
CA ALA A 159 -16.62 7.88 -8.06
C ALA A 159 -16.45 9.35 -7.63
N PRO A 160 -17.25 10.29 -8.19
CA PRO A 160 -17.24 11.65 -7.68
C PRO A 160 -17.50 11.56 -6.18
N LYS A 161 -16.51 11.99 -5.40
CA LYS A 161 -16.54 11.97 -3.94
C LYS A 161 -17.86 12.64 -3.53
N PRO A 162 -18.72 12.02 -2.70
CA PRO A 162 -19.72 12.78 -1.97
C PRO A 162 -19.01 13.95 -1.31
N ALA A 163 -19.57 15.16 -1.38
CA ALA A 163 -18.99 16.31 -0.70
C ALA A 163 -18.67 15.89 0.75
N PRO A 164 -17.39 15.98 1.18
CA PRO A 164 -17.02 15.52 2.50
C PRO A 164 -17.83 16.31 3.52
N LYS A 165 -18.48 15.60 4.44
CA LYS A 165 -18.79 16.22 5.73
C LYS A 165 -17.44 16.56 6.38
N PRO A 166 -17.28 17.74 6.98
CA PRO A 166 -16.05 18.05 7.70
C PRO A 166 -15.91 17.03 8.83
N ASP A 167 -14.91 16.17 8.72
CA ASP A 167 -14.49 15.27 9.77
C ASP A 167 -13.18 15.87 10.30
N GLU A 168 -13.27 16.51 11.46
CA GLU A 168 -12.22 17.36 12.04
C GLU A 168 -11.05 16.56 12.63
N SER A 169 -11.01 15.23 12.50
CA SER A 169 -10.08 14.39 13.28
C SER A 169 -8.95 13.68 12.52
N GLU A 170 -8.87 13.75 11.18
CA GLU A 170 -7.78 13.14 10.40
C GLU A 170 -6.78 14.15 9.81
N GLU A 171 -7.02 15.46 9.95
CA GLU A 171 -6.11 16.51 9.47
C GLU A 171 -4.92 16.77 10.41
N ASP A 172 -5.01 16.35 11.68
CA ASP A 172 -4.03 16.71 12.72
C ASP A 172 -2.76 15.83 12.75
N ASP A 173 -2.74 14.66 12.11
CA ASP A 173 -1.63 13.70 12.23
C ASP A 173 -0.61 13.74 11.06
N MET A 174 -0.83 14.57 10.02
CA MET A 174 0.09 14.66 8.88
C MET A 174 1.00 15.88 8.96
N GLU A 175 2.29 15.66 9.26
CA GLU A 175 3.28 16.73 9.31
C GLU A 175 3.41 17.45 7.95
N PRO A 176 3.22 18.78 7.90
CA PRO A 176 3.38 19.54 6.67
C PRO A 176 4.85 19.58 6.23
N SER A 177 5.08 19.55 4.91
CA SER A 177 6.41 19.72 4.34
C SER A 177 6.69 21.19 4.01
N TYR A 178 7.93 21.65 4.23
CA TYR A 178 8.32 23.04 4.02
C TYR A 178 9.37 23.16 2.90
N VAL A 179 9.21 24.17 2.05
CA VAL A 179 10.14 24.47 0.96
C VAL A 179 10.72 25.86 1.14
N TYR A 180 12.05 25.96 1.17
CA TYR A 180 12.76 27.23 1.20
C TYR A 180 13.18 27.60 -0.23
N ASN A 181 12.54 28.63 -0.81
CA ASN A 181 13.00 29.16 -2.09
C ASN A 181 14.22 30.03 -1.81
N ARG A 182 15.39 29.60 -2.28
CA ARG A 182 16.62 30.39 -2.07
C ARG A 182 16.65 31.57 -3.06
N ALA A 183 17.44 32.59 -2.73
CA ALA A 183 17.60 33.87 -3.41
C ALA A 183 17.30 33.89 -4.94
N PRO A 184 16.67 34.95 -5.48
CA PRO A 184 16.45 36.25 -4.83
C PRO A 184 15.16 36.34 -4.00
N TYR A 185 14.36 35.27 -3.94
CA TYR A 185 13.05 35.27 -3.29
C TYR A 185 13.13 34.55 -1.95
N ASP A 186 13.51 35.26 -0.88
CA ASP A 186 13.55 34.76 0.51
C ASP A 186 12.12 34.45 1.02
N ARG A 187 11.54 33.35 0.55
CA ARG A 187 10.17 32.94 0.84
C ARG A 187 10.10 31.46 1.17
N VAL A 188 9.36 31.14 2.22
CA VAL A 188 9.06 29.77 2.63
C VAL A 188 7.66 29.41 2.20
N TYR A 189 7.48 28.19 1.71
CA TYR A 189 6.18 27.65 1.37
C TYR A 189 5.88 26.44 2.24
N VAL A 190 4.64 26.33 2.71
CA VAL A 190 4.10 25.09 3.28
C VAL A 190 3.43 24.31 2.17
N ILE A 191 3.73 23.02 2.05
CA ILE A 191 3.02 22.08 1.17
C ILE A 191 1.99 21.35 2.01
N HIS A 192 0.73 21.47 1.62
CA HIS A 192 -0.36 20.75 2.25
C HIS A 192 -0.21 19.23 1.99
N PRO A 193 -0.19 18.38 3.02
CA PRO A 193 0.17 16.96 2.87
C PRO A 193 -0.84 16.17 2.03
N ILE A 194 -2.13 16.52 2.08
CA ILE A 194 -3.19 15.88 1.28
C ILE A 194 -3.24 16.39 -0.16
N THR A 195 -3.22 17.72 -0.36
CA THR A 195 -3.47 18.30 -1.70
C THR A 195 -2.20 18.47 -2.52
N GLY A 196 -1.02 18.38 -1.89
CA GLY A 196 0.28 18.65 -2.52
C GLY A 196 0.45 20.10 -2.96
N LYS A 197 -0.46 21.00 -2.55
CA LYS A 197 -0.44 22.40 -2.95
C LYS A 197 0.39 23.24 -1.99
N LYS A 198 1.12 24.24 -2.52
CA LYS A 198 1.93 25.18 -1.75
C LYS A 198 1.16 26.44 -1.36
N ARG A 199 1.39 26.94 -0.15
CA ARG A 199 0.97 28.29 0.29
C ARG A 199 2.20 29.04 0.81
N PRO A 200 2.37 30.34 0.52
CA PRO A 200 3.43 31.12 1.15
C PRO A 200 3.20 31.23 2.66
N LEU A 201 4.27 31.08 3.43
CA LEU A 201 4.32 31.34 4.86
C LEU A 201 4.84 32.76 5.09
N SER A 202 4.22 33.47 6.04
CA SER A 202 4.81 34.68 6.61
C SER A 202 6.05 34.33 7.44
N LYS A 203 6.90 35.33 7.68
CA LYS A 203 8.08 35.18 8.55
C LYS A 203 7.69 34.67 9.95
N ALA A 204 6.61 35.20 10.52
CA ALA A 204 6.14 34.81 11.85
C ALA A 204 5.68 33.34 11.89
N GLU A 205 4.91 32.88 10.88
CA GLU A 205 4.48 31.47 10.79
C GLU A 205 5.69 30.53 10.61
N TRP A 206 6.70 30.93 9.84
CA TRP A 206 7.90 30.12 9.66
C TRP A 206 8.75 30.01 10.93
N GLU A 207 8.93 31.10 11.67
CA GLU A 207 9.64 31.05 12.97
C GLU A 207 8.91 30.14 13.97
N ALA A 208 7.57 30.23 14.02
CA ALA A 208 6.77 29.33 14.87
C ALA A 208 6.90 27.86 14.44
N ALA A 209 6.87 27.57 13.14
CA ALA A 209 7.06 26.21 12.62
C ALA A 209 8.44 25.63 13.00
N LYS A 210 9.51 26.43 12.92
CA LYS A 210 10.86 26.01 13.34
C LYS A 210 10.94 25.67 14.82
N LEU A 211 10.28 26.44 15.68
CA LEU A 211 10.20 26.15 17.13
C LEU A 211 9.52 24.80 17.39
N ASN A 212 8.59 24.40 16.51
CA ASN A 212 7.92 23.10 16.53
C ASN A 212 8.68 22.00 15.76
N GLY A 213 9.96 22.22 15.40
CA GLY A 213 10.81 21.20 14.78
C GLY A 213 10.69 21.05 13.26
N ALA A 214 9.97 21.96 12.58
CA ALA A 214 9.84 21.93 11.14
C ALA A 214 11.20 22.00 10.41
N LYS A 215 11.36 21.16 9.38
CA LYS A 215 12.51 21.18 8.48
C LYS A 215 12.07 21.60 7.09
N ALA A 216 12.78 22.56 6.51
CA ALA A 216 12.63 22.93 5.11
C ALA A 216 13.78 22.34 4.28
N TRP A 217 13.49 22.03 3.02
CA TRP A 217 14.52 21.72 2.03
C TRP A 217 14.71 22.91 1.08
N ASP A 218 15.96 23.12 0.66
CA ASP A 218 16.34 24.17 -0.28
C ASP A 218 15.86 23.82 -1.69
N ALA A 219 15.11 24.72 -2.32
CA ALA A 219 14.61 24.59 -3.67
C ALA A 219 14.98 25.79 -4.55
N THR A 220 15.21 25.52 -5.83
CA THR A 220 15.28 26.55 -6.86
C THR A 220 13.88 27.08 -7.18
N LYS A 221 13.80 28.30 -7.73
CA LYS A 221 12.53 28.87 -8.21
C LYS A 221 11.78 27.93 -9.17
N ALA A 222 12.49 27.26 -10.09
CA ALA A 222 11.88 26.33 -11.03
C ALA A 222 11.19 25.15 -10.31
N GLN A 223 11.88 24.55 -9.34
CA GLN A 223 11.32 23.45 -8.54
C GLN A 223 10.13 23.89 -7.69
N VAL A 224 10.16 25.12 -7.17
CA VAL A 224 9.03 25.69 -6.44
C VAL A 224 7.84 25.89 -7.40
N ASP A 225 8.06 26.43 -8.59
CA ASP A 225 7.03 26.73 -9.59
C ASP A 225 6.32 25.47 -10.14
N GLU A 226 6.96 24.29 -10.07
CA GLU A 226 6.33 23.00 -10.39
C GLU A 226 5.24 22.59 -9.37
N ILE A 227 5.29 23.12 -8.15
CA ILE A 227 4.31 22.83 -7.10
C ILE A 227 3.11 23.77 -7.25
N LYS A 228 1.91 23.20 -7.39
CA LYS A 228 0.65 23.95 -7.57
C LYS A 228 0.35 24.83 -6.35
N ASN A 229 -0.11 26.06 -6.56
CA ASN A 229 -0.58 26.92 -5.46
C ASN A 229 -1.86 26.37 -4.83
N ALA A 230 -2.01 26.57 -3.51
CA ALA A 230 -3.20 26.28 -2.70
C ALA A 230 -4.45 26.91 -3.32
#